data_AF-A0AAN7I3S0-F1
#
_entry.id   AF-A0AAN7I3S0-F1
#
_cell.length_a   1.000
_cell.length_b   1.000
_cell.length_c   1.000
_cell.angle_alpha   90.00
_cell.angle_beta   90.00
_cell.angle_gamma   90.00
#
_symmetry.space_group_name_H-M   'P 1'
#
loop_
_entity.id
_entity.type
_entity.pdbx_description
1 polymer ?
#
loop_
_entity_poly.entity_id
_entity_poly.type
_entity_poly.pdbx_seq_one_letter_code
_entity_poly.pdbx_strand_id
1 'polypeptide(L)'
;MNKEKNIINNVSATTAIDLKAELAQHVEQFEKSRASLGKQSTAKRPEKKQTVWTRQNKGIHERNQRDKVTQLEDVQGDVLQRSREQLEKKARLYEAMRSGEGFDAYDEEQDEEKRPLVDFDKKYFQERDLERQKEEAAAAAAAAAARKKRKRNDEEDDNDPWVEFEDEFGRTRIIRRSELPSTEQQQHHHRSDDSDYDSEEEENKAYLIAQQRYKAADRSDMSHYEAGREIRTKGVGFYQFSKDEQERQAQLDKLNRLRTETENARNSQASASSKRKQMLAQNAEKIRARKAALKAKKHHQLKPEQQIPTEQGPAEVTEDSVTDFLKAMRKQVE
;
A
#
# COMPACT_ATOMS: atom_id res chain seq x y z
N MET A 1 34.50 10.64 -48.23
CA MET A 1 33.73 9.78 -49.15
C MET A 1 32.72 8.98 -48.32
N ASN A 2 31.49 8.96 -48.80
CA ASN A 2 30.23 8.72 -48.10
C ASN A 2 30.16 7.39 -47.32
N LYS A 3 29.74 7.45 -46.05
CA LYS A 3 29.23 6.30 -45.31
C LYS A 3 27.75 6.12 -45.68
N GLU A 4 27.46 5.17 -46.56
CA GLU A 4 26.08 4.74 -46.79
C GLU A 4 25.57 4.03 -45.53
N LYS A 5 24.57 4.64 -44.89
CA LYS A 5 23.78 4.00 -43.85
C LYS A 5 22.88 2.98 -44.57
N ASN A 6 23.15 1.70 -44.39
CA ASN A 6 22.22 0.63 -44.80
C ASN A 6 20.94 0.75 -43.96
N ILE A 7 19.99 1.54 -44.47
CA ILE A 7 18.61 1.58 -44.00
C ILE A 7 18.00 0.24 -44.39
N ILE A 8 17.67 -0.59 -43.39
CA ILE A 8 16.98 -1.86 -43.63
C ILE A 8 15.56 -1.51 -44.10
N ASN A 9 15.41 -1.51 -45.42
CA ASN A 9 14.13 -1.37 -46.10
C ASN A 9 13.28 -2.60 -45.80
N ASN A 10 12.08 -2.38 -45.24
CA ASN A 10 10.91 -3.25 -45.22
C ASN A 10 11.20 -4.76 -45.40
N VAL A 11 11.27 -5.50 -44.29
CA VAL A 11 11.24 -6.97 -44.32
C VAL A 11 9.94 -7.40 -44.99
N SER A 12 10.02 -7.84 -46.24
CA SER A 12 8.89 -8.38 -46.98
C SER A 12 8.33 -9.59 -46.23
N ALA A 13 7.00 -9.77 -46.24
CA ALA A 13 6.34 -10.95 -45.66
C ALA A 13 6.94 -12.27 -46.20
N THR A 14 7.46 -12.25 -47.43
CA THR A 14 8.17 -13.38 -48.05
C THR A 14 9.49 -13.70 -47.35
N THR A 15 10.27 -12.69 -46.94
CA THR A 15 11.53 -12.87 -46.20
C THR A 15 11.29 -13.37 -44.78
N ALA A 16 10.18 -12.98 -44.15
CA ALA A 16 9.79 -13.51 -42.84
C ALA A 16 9.39 -15.00 -42.90
N ILE A 17 8.74 -15.41 -43.99
CA ILE A 17 8.40 -16.82 -44.25
C ILE A 17 9.66 -17.64 -44.54
N ASP A 18 10.60 -17.08 -45.31
CA ASP A 18 11.88 -17.73 -45.63
C ASP A 18 12.74 -17.93 -44.38
N LEU A 19 12.85 -16.90 -43.53
CA LEU A 19 13.54 -17.00 -42.25
C LEU A 19 12.87 -18.00 -41.29
N LYS A 20 11.53 -18.08 -41.32
CA LYS A 20 10.80 -19.10 -40.55
C LYS A 20 11.08 -20.51 -41.09
N ALA A 21 11.21 -20.67 -42.39
CA ALA A 21 11.54 -21.95 -43.02
C ALA A 21 12.99 -22.35 -42.69
N GLU A 22 13.95 -21.43 -42.76
CA GLU A 22 15.33 -21.66 -42.33
C GLU A 22 15.41 -22.03 -40.84
N LEU A 23 14.72 -21.30 -39.96
CA LEU A 23 14.67 -21.63 -38.53
C LEU A 23 14.08 -23.02 -38.29
N ALA A 24 13.02 -23.41 -39.03
CA ALA A 24 12.44 -24.74 -38.92
C ALA A 24 13.42 -25.82 -39.39
N GLN A 25 14.14 -25.60 -40.49
CA GLN A 25 15.18 -26.51 -40.96
C GLN A 25 16.32 -26.65 -39.95
N HIS A 26 16.78 -25.55 -39.35
CA HIS A 26 17.82 -25.57 -38.32
C HIS A 26 17.37 -26.29 -37.05
N VAL A 27 16.11 -26.12 -36.62
CA VAL A 27 15.53 -26.87 -35.50
C VAL A 27 15.47 -28.36 -35.84
N GLU A 28 15.03 -28.74 -37.03
CA GLU A 28 14.98 -30.14 -37.45
C GLU A 28 16.38 -30.77 -37.55
N GLN A 29 17.36 -30.04 -38.09
CA GLN A 29 18.77 -30.45 -38.10
C GLN A 29 19.34 -30.58 -36.69
N PHE A 30 18.96 -29.67 -35.78
CA PHE A 30 19.34 -29.75 -34.37
C PHE A 30 18.71 -30.96 -33.68
N GLU A 31 17.45 -31.26 -33.94
CA GLU A 31 16.77 -32.44 -33.39
C GLU A 31 17.34 -33.74 -33.96
N LYS A 32 17.62 -33.79 -35.26
CA LYS A 32 18.29 -34.92 -35.92
C LYS A 32 19.71 -35.11 -35.39
N SER A 33 20.49 -34.04 -35.23
CA SER A 33 21.84 -34.13 -34.63
C SER A 33 21.79 -34.48 -33.15
N ARG A 34 20.79 -33.99 -32.39
CA ARG A 34 20.53 -34.40 -31.00
C ARG A 34 20.11 -35.87 -30.88
N ALA A 35 19.37 -36.37 -31.87
CA ALA A 35 18.96 -37.77 -31.93
C ALA A 35 20.12 -38.69 -32.38
N SER A 36 20.94 -38.24 -33.34
CA SER A 36 22.07 -39.01 -33.89
C SER A 36 23.30 -39.01 -32.98
N LEU A 37 23.54 -37.92 -32.24
CA LEU A 37 24.58 -37.82 -31.22
C LEU A 37 24.18 -38.52 -29.91
N GLY A 38 23.29 -39.53 -30.03
CA GLY A 38 22.83 -40.47 -29.03
C GLY A 38 23.11 -40.04 -27.61
N LYS A 39 22.14 -39.34 -26.99
CA LYS A 39 22.12 -38.92 -25.57
C LYS A 39 23.36 -39.43 -24.83
N GLN A 40 24.42 -38.62 -24.79
CA GLN A 40 25.43 -38.80 -23.76
C GLN A 40 24.72 -38.56 -22.43
N SER A 41 24.15 -39.64 -21.91
CA SER A 41 23.55 -39.67 -20.60
C SER A 41 24.70 -39.53 -19.62
N THR A 42 25.04 -38.29 -19.29
CA THR A 42 25.61 -38.04 -17.98
C THR A 42 24.62 -38.67 -17.00
N ALA A 43 25.09 -39.67 -16.26
CA ALA A 43 24.27 -40.48 -15.37
C ALA A 43 23.34 -39.56 -14.59
N LYS A 44 22.02 -39.70 -14.79
CA LYS A 44 21.04 -38.88 -14.10
C LYS A 44 21.28 -39.06 -12.61
N ARG A 45 21.79 -38.03 -11.92
CA ARG A 45 21.76 -37.98 -10.46
C ARG A 45 20.31 -38.27 -10.06
N PRO A 46 20.07 -39.17 -9.08
CA PRO A 46 18.71 -39.48 -8.67
C PRO A 46 18.02 -38.16 -8.32
N GLU A 47 16.89 -37.89 -8.98
CA GLU A 47 16.19 -36.62 -8.81
C GLU A 47 15.91 -36.43 -7.33
N LYS A 48 16.35 -35.29 -6.78
CA LYS A 48 16.12 -34.94 -5.39
C LYS A 48 14.62 -35.05 -5.17
N LYS A 49 14.19 -35.95 -4.27
CA LYS A 49 12.78 -36.11 -3.91
C LYS A 49 12.22 -34.71 -3.65
N GLN A 50 11.22 -34.31 -4.42
CA GLN A 50 10.62 -32.99 -4.28
C GLN A 50 10.18 -32.80 -2.84
N THR A 51 10.67 -31.71 -2.23
CA THR A 51 10.33 -31.34 -0.86
C THR A 51 8.81 -31.23 -0.73
N VAL A 52 8.28 -31.40 0.48
CA VAL A 52 6.82 -31.29 0.73
C VAL A 52 6.25 -29.96 0.18
N TRP A 53 7.07 -28.90 0.10
CA TRP A 53 6.71 -27.60 -0.46
C TRP A 53 6.65 -27.54 -1.99
N THR A 54 7.34 -28.45 -2.70
CA THR A 54 7.35 -28.51 -4.18
C THR A 54 6.36 -29.53 -4.74
N ARG A 55 5.76 -30.38 -3.89
CA ARG A 55 4.69 -31.30 -4.29
C ARG A 55 3.41 -30.53 -4.59
N GLN A 56 3.04 -30.46 -5.86
CA GLN A 56 1.74 -29.96 -6.30
C GLN A 56 0.63 -30.98 -5.99
N ASN A 57 -0.57 -30.50 -5.67
CA ASN A 57 -1.74 -31.35 -5.43
C ASN A 57 -2.14 -32.08 -6.72
N LYS A 58 -2.54 -33.35 -6.61
CA LYS A 58 -3.00 -34.15 -7.76
C LYS A 58 -4.23 -33.48 -8.39
N GLY A 59 -4.19 -33.26 -9.71
CA GLY A 59 -5.28 -32.65 -10.46
C GLY A 59 -5.35 -31.12 -10.41
N ILE A 60 -4.35 -30.43 -9.85
CA ILE A 60 -4.35 -28.96 -9.80
C ILE A 60 -4.28 -28.32 -11.20
N HIS A 61 -3.56 -28.95 -12.13
CA HIS A 61 -3.45 -28.47 -13.51
C HIS A 61 -4.77 -28.61 -14.28
N GLU A 62 -5.44 -29.75 -14.15
CA GLU A 62 -6.75 -29.98 -14.77
C GLU A 62 -7.83 -29.06 -14.18
N ARG A 63 -7.78 -28.80 -12.87
CA ARG A 63 -8.66 -27.81 -12.22
C ARG A 63 -8.37 -26.41 -12.71
N ASN A 64 -7.11 -25.99 -12.73
CA ASN A 64 -6.70 -24.68 -13.24
C ASN A 64 -7.06 -24.49 -14.72
N GLN A 65 -6.99 -25.54 -15.54
CA GLN A 65 -7.39 -25.48 -16.94
C GLN A 65 -8.90 -25.31 -17.09
N ARG A 66 -9.70 -26.08 -16.34
CA ARG A 66 -11.16 -25.90 -16.31
C ARG A 66 -11.54 -24.51 -15.81
N ASP A 67 -10.94 -24.05 -14.72
CA ASP A 67 -11.21 -22.72 -14.17
C ASP A 67 -10.84 -21.61 -15.17
N LYS A 68 -9.75 -21.76 -15.94
CA LYS A 68 -9.39 -20.82 -17.01
C LYS A 68 -10.41 -20.79 -18.14
N VAL A 69 -10.88 -21.95 -18.60
CA VAL A 69 -11.85 -22.03 -19.71
C VAL A 69 -13.19 -21.43 -19.27
N THR A 70 -13.72 -21.85 -18.12
CA THR A 70 -15.01 -21.37 -17.61
C THR A 70 -14.99 -19.88 -17.25
N GLN A 71 -13.90 -19.37 -16.65
CA GLN A 71 -13.81 -17.94 -16.33
C GLN A 71 -13.65 -17.04 -17.57
N LEU A 72 -13.01 -17.52 -18.64
CA LEU A 72 -12.82 -16.70 -19.84
C LEU A 72 -14.10 -16.59 -20.67
N GLU A 73 -14.90 -17.65 -20.78
CA GLU A 73 -16.13 -17.63 -21.58
C GLU A 73 -17.30 -16.91 -20.85
N ASP A 74 -17.59 -17.28 -19.60
CA ASP A 74 -18.80 -16.79 -18.91
C ASP A 74 -18.64 -15.37 -18.37
N VAL A 75 -17.46 -15.02 -17.85
CA VAL A 75 -17.23 -13.71 -17.22
C VAL A 75 -17.00 -12.63 -18.27
N GLN A 76 -16.45 -12.96 -19.45
CA GLN A 76 -16.25 -11.94 -20.48
C GLN A 76 -17.56 -11.63 -21.20
N GLY A 77 -18.31 -12.63 -21.67
CA GLY A 77 -19.53 -12.39 -22.45
C GLY A 77 -20.61 -11.62 -21.68
N ASP A 78 -21.00 -12.14 -20.51
CA ASP A 78 -22.13 -11.60 -19.73
C ASP A 78 -21.79 -10.23 -19.08
N VAL A 79 -20.55 -10.05 -18.59
CA VAL A 79 -20.13 -8.75 -18.04
C VAL A 79 -19.95 -7.70 -19.13
N LEU A 80 -19.40 -8.07 -20.30
CA LEU A 80 -19.28 -7.14 -21.43
C LEU A 80 -20.67 -6.72 -21.94
N GLN A 81 -21.62 -7.66 -22.03
CA GLN A 81 -22.99 -7.35 -22.45
C GLN A 81 -23.68 -6.41 -21.45
N ARG A 82 -23.64 -6.70 -20.15
CA ARG A 82 -24.18 -5.79 -19.12
C ARG A 82 -23.53 -4.42 -19.13
N SER A 83 -22.20 -4.37 -19.30
CA SER A 83 -21.46 -3.11 -19.39
C SER A 83 -21.91 -2.30 -20.61
N ARG A 84 -22.07 -2.97 -21.76
CA ARG A 84 -22.58 -2.35 -22.99
C ARG A 84 -23.98 -1.79 -22.82
N GLU A 85 -24.92 -2.57 -22.26
CA GLU A 85 -26.29 -2.12 -22.01
C GLU A 85 -26.33 -0.89 -21.07
N GLN A 86 -25.47 -0.85 -20.04
CA GLN A 86 -25.39 0.30 -19.14
C GLN A 86 -24.77 1.53 -19.81
N LEU A 87 -23.77 1.35 -20.68
CA LEU A 87 -23.20 2.44 -21.47
C LEU A 87 -24.20 2.99 -22.48
N GLU A 88 -24.99 2.13 -23.12
CA GLU A 88 -26.07 2.53 -24.04
C GLU A 88 -27.15 3.33 -23.29
N LYS A 89 -27.58 2.88 -22.10
CA LYS A 89 -28.51 3.64 -21.23
C LYS A 89 -27.95 5.00 -20.83
N LYS A 90 -26.67 5.07 -20.44
CA LYS A 90 -26.00 6.34 -20.12
C LYS A 90 -25.91 7.25 -21.33
N ALA A 91 -25.52 6.73 -22.50
CA ALA A 91 -25.43 7.52 -23.73
C ALA A 91 -26.79 8.12 -24.10
N ARG A 92 -27.87 7.33 -24.01
CA ARG A 92 -29.24 7.79 -24.22
C ARG A 92 -29.65 8.88 -23.21
N LEU A 93 -29.28 8.74 -21.93
CA LEU A 93 -29.52 9.77 -20.93
C LEU A 93 -28.77 11.07 -21.26
N TYR A 94 -27.51 10.99 -21.67
CA TYR A 94 -26.72 12.15 -22.09
C TYR A 94 -27.29 12.82 -23.33
N GLU A 95 -27.79 12.05 -24.30
CA GLU A 95 -28.44 12.59 -25.50
C GLU A 95 -29.74 13.32 -25.14
N ALA A 96 -30.56 12.76 -24.25
CA ALA A 96 -31.76 13.43 -23.73
C ALA A 96 -31.40 14.76 -23.04
N MET A 97 -30.42 14.75 -22.13
CA MET A 97 -29.95 15.96 -21.45
C MET A 97 -29.38 17.00 -22.44
N ARG A 98 -28.69 16.56 -23.50
CA ARG A 98 -28.15 17.47 -24.52
C ARG A 98 -29.23 18.03 -25.44
N SER A 99 -30.29 17.26 -25.69
CA SER A 99 -31.39 17.64 -26.58
C SER A 99 -32.37 18.63 -25.94
N GLY A 100 -32.36 18.77 -24.61
CA GLY A 100 -33.31 19.60 -23.86
C GLY A 100 -34.74 19.04 -23.87
N GLU A 101 -34.94 17.84 -24.42
CA GLU A 101 -36.17 17.09 -24.28
C GLU A 101 -36.21 16.60 -22.83
N GLY A 102 -37.12 17.19 -22.04
CA GLY A 102 -37.16 17.03 -20.59
C GLY A 102 -37.08 15.57 -20.15
N PHE A 103 -36.41 15.37 -19.01
CA PHE A 103 -36.18 14.07 -18.36
C PHE A 103 -37.49 13.26 -18.08
N ASP A 104 -38.66 13.85 -18.29
CA ASP A 104 -39.99 13.25 -18.14
C ASP A 104 -40.32 12.09 -19.11
N ALA A 105 -39.50 11.84 -20.14
CA ALA A 105 -39.72 10.73 -21.08
C ALA A 105 -39.20 9.36 -20.58
N TYR A 106 -38.60 9.28 -19.38
CA TYR A 106 -38.03 8.04 -18.85
C TYR A 106 -38.86 7.50 -17.68
N ASP A 107 -39.74 6.56 -18.03
CA ASP A 107 -40.37 5.48 -17.24
C ASP A 107 -40.41 5.69 -15.71
N GLU A 108 -41.60 6.04 -15.21
CA GLU A 108 -41.90 6.42 -13.82
C GLU A 108 -41.69 5.30 -12.78
N GLU A 109 -41.43 4.06 -13.18
CA GLU A 109 -41.71 2.91 -12.31
C GLU A 109 -40.52 2.26 -11.60
N GLN A 110 -39.24 2.64 -11.86
CA GLN A 110 -38.12 1.82 -11.33
C GLN A 110 -37.01 2.50 -10.53
N ASP A 111 -36.74 3.82 -10.60
CA ASP A 111 -35.65 4.37 -9.79
C ASP A 111 -35.78 5.89 -9.57
N GLU A 112 -36.55 6.32 -8.57
CA GLU A 112 -36.50 7.71 -8.07
C GLU A 112 -35.06 8.13 -7.67
N GLU A 113 -34.23 7.17 -7.27
CA GLU A 113 -32.81 7.32 -6.93
C GLU A 113 -31.90 7.71 -8.10
N LYS A 114 -32.35 7.51 -9.35
CA LYS A 114 -31.57 7.85 -10.56
C LYS A 114 -31.97 9.17 -11.19
N ARG A 115 -33.00 9.84 -10.66
CA ARG A 115 -33.32 11.20 -11.08
C ARG A 115 -32.17 12.10 -10.63
N PRO A 116 -31.52 12.88 -11.52
CA PRO A 116 -30.52 13.84 -11.09
C PRO A 116 -31.20 14.84 -10.15
N LEU A 117 -30.76 14.84 -8.88
CA LEU A 117 -31.34 15.67 -7.82
C LEU A 117 -31.27 17.17 -8.13
N VAL A 118 -30.39 17.55 -9.06
CA VAL A 118 -30.21 18.90 -9.57
C VAL A 118 -30.59 18.90 -11.05
N ASP A 119 -31.66 19.61 -11.37
CA ASP A 119 -32.03 19.96 -12.74
C ASP A 119 -31.07 21.06 -13.24
N PHE A 120 -30.11 20.65 -14.07
CA PHE A 120 -29.05 21.54 -14.56
C PHE A 120 -29.57 22.61 -15.50
N ASP A 121 -30.65 22.34 -16.25
CA ASP A 121 -31.24 23.32 -17.16
C ASP A 121 -31.98 24.38 -16.37
N LYS A 122 -32.78 23.98 -15.38
CA LYS A 122 -33.40 24.92 -14.44
C LYS A 122 -32.36 25.73 -13.67
N LYS A 123 -31.26 25.09 -13.24
CA LYS A 123 -30.16 25.78 -12.55
C LYS A 123 -29.47 26.78 -13.48
N TYR A 124 -29.19 26.43 -14.73
CA TYR A 124 -28.60 27.32 -15.72
C TYR A 124 -29.48 28.54 -15.99
N PHE A 125 -30.79 28.34 -16.17
CA PHE A 125 -31.73 29.44 -16.34
C PHE A 125 -31.84 30.32 -15.09
N GLN A 126 -31.90 29.73 -13.89
CA GLN A 126 -31.87 30.49 -12.64
C GLN A 126 -30.60 31.30 -12.46
N GLU A 127 -29.43 30.73 -12.78
CA GLU A 127 -28.14 31.40 -12.65
C GLU A 127 -28.04 32.59 -13.62
N ARG A 128 -28.51 32.41 -14.86
CA ARG A 128 -28.59 33.49 -15.85
C ARG A 128 -29.57 34.60 -15.45
N ASP A 129 -30.71 34.25 -14.85
CA ASP A 129 -31.67 35.25 -14.36
C ASP A 129 -31.11 36.00 -13.13
N LEU A 130 -30.35 35.32 -12.26
CA LEU A 130 -29.62 35.95 -11.16
C LEU A 130 -28.49 36.87 -11.65
N GLU A 131 -27.77 36.49 -12.71
CA GLU A 131 -26.79 37.35 -13.35
C GLU A 131 -27.44 38.61 -13.92
N ARG A 132 -28.56 38.48 -14.63
CA ARG A 132 -29.33 39.64 -15.13
C ARG A 132 -29.77 40.55 -13.98
N GLN A 133 -30.29 39.99 -12.89
CA GLN A 133 -30.67 40.76 -11.71
C GLN A 133 -29.48 41.46 -11.05
N LYS A 134 -28.30 40.81 -11.02
CA LYS A 134 -27.06 41.41 -10.52
C LYS A 134 -26.59 42.55 -11.42
N GLU A 135 -26.66 42.39 -12.75
CA GLU A 135 -26.32 43.45 -13.70
C GLU A 135 -27.26 44.64 -13.57
N GLU A 136 -28.57 44.41 -13.47
CA GLU A 136 -29.57 45.45 -13.24
C GLU A 136 -29.36 46.15 -11.89
N ALA A 137 -29.08 45.40 -10.82
CA ALA A 137 -28.77 45.95 -9.51
C ALA A 137 -27.45 46.75 -9.51
N ALA A 138 -26.42 46.28 -10.23
CA ALA A 138 -25.15 46.98 -10.39
C ALA A 138 -25.33 48.28 -11.19
N ALA A 139 -26.14 48.25 -12.25
CA ALA A 139 -26.49 49.45 -13.02
C ALA A 139 -27.26 50.47 -12.16
N ALA A 140 -28.23 50.01 -11.36
CA ALA A 140 -28.97 50.86 -10.42
C ALA A 140 -28.05 51.45 -9.33
N ALA A 141 -27.13 50.65 -8.79
CA ALA A 141 -26.14 51.11 -7.81
C ALA A 141 -25.16 52.13 -8.41
N ALA A 142 -24.70 51.91 -9.65
CA ALA A 142 -23.85 52.86 -10.36
C ALA A 142 -24.57 54.19 -10.62
N ALA A 143 -25.85 54.16 -11.02
CA ALA A 143 -26.68 55.35 -11.18
C ALA A 143 -26.87 56.11 -9.86
N ALA A 144 -27.11 55.40 -8.76
CA ALA A 144 -27.22 55.99 -7.42
C ALA A 144 -25.89 56.61 -6.95
N ALA A 145 -24.76 55.94 -7.21
CA ALA A 145 -23.43 56.46 -6.90
C ALA A 145 -23.09 57.72 -7.72
N ALA A 146 -23.44 57.75 -9.00
CA ALA A 146 -23.28 58.93 -9.85
C ALA A 146 -24.12 60.11 -9.33
N ARG A 147 -25.35 59.86 -8.85
CA ARG A 147 -26.21 60.87 -8.23
C ARG A 147 -25.62 61.41 -6.92
N LYS A 148 -25.03 60.55 -6.08
CA LYS A 148 -24.32 60.96 -4.86
C LYS A 148 -23.02 61.73 -5.15
N LYS A 149 -22.26 61.36 -6.19
CA LYS A 149 -21.07 62.12 -6.62
C LYS A 149 -21.43 63.54 -7.07
N ARG A 150 -22.51 63.68 -7.86
CA ARG A 150 -23.01 65.01 -8.25
C ARG A 150 -23.40 65.86 -7.05
N LYS A 151 -24.06 65.26 -6.04
CA LYS A 151 -24.43 65.98 -4.82
C LYS A 151 -23.24 66.38 -3.93
N ARG A 152 -22.19 65.55 -3.85
CA ARG A 152 -20.98 65.88 -3.07
C ARG A 152 -20.13 66.97 -3.71
N ASN A 153 -20.08 67.04 -5.04
CA ASN A 153 -19.30 68.05 -5.75
C ASN A 153 -19.83 69.49 -5.54
N ASP A 154 -21.11 69.64 -5.18
CA ASP A 154 -21.72 70.95 -4.87
C ASP A 154 -21.53 71.38 -3.40
N GLU A 155 -21.07 70.48 -2.49
CA GLU A 155 -21.00 70.73 -1.04
C GLU A 155 -19.55 70.76 -0.48
N GLU A 156 -18.55 70.20 -1.16
CA GLU A 156 -17.20 69.96 -0.60
C GLU A 156 -16.12 71.01 -0.98
N ASP A 157 -16.33 71.85 -1.99
CA ASP A 157 -15.27 72.77 -2.46
C ASP A 157 -14.93 73.90 -1.46
N ASP A 158 -15.84 74.22 -0.53
CA ASP A 158 -15.67 75.32 0.43
C ASP A 158 -15.10 74.89 1.81
N ASN A 159 -14.99 73.59 2.12
CA ASN A 159 -14.70 73.11 3.49
C ASN A 159 -13.42 72.27 3.71
N ASP A 160 -12.57 72.07 2.69
CA ASP A 160 -11.34 71.26 2.81
C ASP A 160 -10.04 72.10 2.68
N PRO A 161 -9.56 72.78 3.72
CA PRO A 161 -8.37 73.63 3.61
C PRO A 161 -7.08 72.82 3.38
N TRP A 162 -6.11 73.43 2.70
CA TRP A 162 -4.77 72.89 2.52
C TRP A 162 -4.00 72.92 3.85
N VAL A 163 -3.41 71.79 4.22
CA VAL A 163 -2.63 71.62 5.46
C VAL A 163 -1.24 71.09 5.13
N GLU A 164 -0.22 71.60 5.82
CA GLU A 164 1.15 71.08 5.76
C GLU A 164 1.25 69.77 6.54
N PHE A 165 1.62 68.69 5.85
CA PHE A 165 1.82 67.36 6.43
C PHE A 165 3.26 66.90 6.22
N GLU A 166 3.86 66.31 7.24
CA GLU A 166 5.18 65.67 7.13
C GLU A 166 4.99 64.20 6.74
N ASP A 167 5.47 63.87 5.54
CA ASP A 167 5.52 62.49 5.01
C ASP A 167 6.45 61.61 5.87
N GLU A 168 6.33 60.29 5.76
CA GLU A 168 7.10 59.28 6.53
C GLU A 168 8.63 59.44 6.37
N PHE A 169 9.04 60.14 5.32
CA PHE A 169 10.44 60.47 5.01
C PHE A 169 10.89 61.85 5.54
N GLY A 170 10.09 62.51 6.39
CA GLY A 170 10.39 63.81 7.01
C GLY A 170 10.34 65.00 6.05
N ARG A 171 9.65 64.88 4.91
CA ARG A 171 9.47 65.97 3.93
C ARG A 171 8.11 66.63 4.16
N THR A 172 8.08 67.95 4.26
CA THR A 172 6.82 68.70 4.33
C THR A 172 6.17 68.73 2.95
N ARG A 173 4.92 68.27 2.87
CA ARG A 173 4.06 68.30 1.68
C ARG A 173 2.74 68.95 2.06
N ILE A 174 2.21 69.79 1.17
CA ILE A 174 0.89 70.41 1.38
C ILE A 174 -0.15 69.48 0.76
N ILE A 175 -1.04 68.92 1.58
CA ILE A 175 -2.13 68.04 1.16
C ILE A 175 -3.46 68.57 1.70
N ARG A 176 -4.58 68.08 1.15
CA ARG A 176 -5.91 68.40 1.69
C ARG A 176 -6.12 67.69 3.03
N ARG A 177 -6.92 68.28 3.93
CA ARG A 177 -7.13 67.73 5.28
C ARG A 177 -7.81 66.36 5.25
N SER A 178 -8.64 66.10 4.24
CA SER A 178 -9.31 64.82 4.02
C SER A 178 -8.37 63.68 3.60
N GLU A 179 -7.20 63.98 3.06
CA GLU A 179 -6.22 63.01 2.55
C GLU A 179 -5.13 62.65 3.58
N LEU A 180 -5.22 63.19 4.80
CA LEU A 180 -4.27 62.96 5.89
C LEU A 180 -4.33 61.50 6.39
N PRO A 181 -3.20 60.75 6.41
CA PRO A 181 -3.20 59.37 6.89
C PRO A 181 -3.57 59.27 8.38
N SER A 182 -4.64 58.54 8.71
CA SER A 182 -5.04 58.31 10.12
C SER A 182 -4.27 57.12 10.70
N THR A 183 -3.44 57.38 11.71
CA THR A 183 -2.57 56.39 12.37
C THR A 183 -3.31 55.29 13.15
N GLU A 184 -4.61 55.46 13.43
CA GLU A 184 -5.41 54.49 14.20
C GLU A 184 -5.76 53.22 13.41
N GLN A 185 -5.80 53.28 12.08
CA GLN A 185 -6.23 52.15 11.24
C GLN A 185 -5.22 50.99 11.19
N GLN A 186 -3.96 51.21 11.57
CA GLN A 186 -2.92 50.19 11.52
C GLN A 186 -2.91 49.26 12.74
N GLN A 187 -3.56 49.62 13.85
CA GLN A 187 -3.46 48.85 15.11
C GLN A 187 -4.41 47.64 15.20
N HIS A 188 -5.40 47.52 14.32
CA HIS A 188 -6.43 46.50 14.41
C HIS A 188 -6.11 45.15 13.73
N HIS A 189 -5.03 45.06 12.95
CA HIS A 189 -4.74 43.86 12.14
C HIS A 189 -3.82 42.81 12.79
N HIS A 190 -3.32 43.02 14.01
CA HIS A 190 -2.25 42.19 14.57
C HIS A 190 -2.60 41.35 15.82
N ARG A 191 -3.89 41.13 16.13
CA ARG A 191 -4.33 40.51 17.42
C ARG A 191 -5.15 39.22 17.33
N SER A 192 -4.96 38.37 16.31
CA SER A 192 -5.78 37.14 16.17
C SER A 192 -5.02 35.93 15.63
N ASP A 193 -3.92 35.51 16.28
CA ASP A 193 -3.17 34.31 15.82
C ASP A 193 -2.49 33.51 16.95
N ASP A 194 -3.10 33.48 18.15
CA ASP A 194 -2.54 32.79 19.34
C ASP A 194 -3.55 31.79 19.95
N SER A 195 -3.97 30.77 19.20
CA SER A 195 -4.74 29.64 19.75
C SER A 195 -4.48 28.32 19.00
N ASP A 196 -3.35 27.67 19.28
CA ASP A 196 -2.96 26.37 18.70
C ASP A 196 -2.76 25.26 19.77
N TYR A 197 -3.42 25.37 20.93
CA TYR A 197 -3.26 24.43 22.06
C TYR A 197 -4.53 23.63 22.43
N ASP A 198 -5.62 23.74 21.65
CA ASP A 198 -6.92 23.07 21.94
C ASP A 198 -7.33 22.01 20.89
N SER A 199 -6.49 21.73 19.87
CA SER A 199 -6.90 20.90 18.72
C SER A 199 -7.06 19.41 19.04
N GLU A 200 -6.21 18.83 19.89
CA GLU A 200 -6.24 17.39 20.17
C GLU A 200 -7.46 16.94 21.00
N GLU A 201 -7.94 17.79 21.92
CA GLU A 201 -9.15 17.49 22.72
C GLU A 201 -10.43 17.66 21.90
N GLU A 202 -10.46 18.66 21.02
CA GLU A 202 -11.58 18.90 20.11
C GLU A 202 -11.70 17.79 19.05
N GLU A 203 -10.59 17.33 18.48
CA GLU A 203 -10.56 16.20 17.54
C GLU A 203 -11.06 14.90 18.19
N ASN A 204 -10.64 14.63 19.44
CA ASN A 204 -11.10 13.46 20.18
C ASN A 204 -12.61 13.53 20.50
N LYS A 205 -13.13 14.70 20.87
CA LYS A 205 -14.58 14.91 21.09
C LYS A 205 -15.35 14.73 19.79
N ALA A 206 -14.86 15.28 18.68
CA ALA A 206 -15.46 15.11 17.36
C ALA A 206 -15.51 13.63 16.95
N TYR A 207 -14.43 12.87 17.18
CA TYR A 207 -14.38 11.44 16.92
C TYR A 207 -15.41 10.64 17.74
N LEU A 208 -15.53 10.93 19.05
CA LEU A 208 -16.55 10.29 19.89
C LEU A 208 -17.97 10.62 19.44
N ILE A 209 -18.24 11.89 19.11
CA ILE A 209 -19.55 12.34 18.61
C ILE A 209 -19.88 11.64 17.30
N ALA A 210 -18.92 11.52 16.38
CA ALA A 210 -19.09 10.79 15.13
C ALA A 210 -19.39 9.30 15.38
N GLN A 211 -18.71 8.67 16.34
CA GLN A 211 -18.97 7.29 16.72
C GLN A 211 -20.36 7.09 17.32
N GLN A 212 -20.81 8.01 18.18
CA GLN A 212 -22.14 7.98 18.77
C GLN A 212 -23.22 8.16 17.71
N ARG A 213 -23.04 9.13 16.80
CA ARG A 213 -23.94 9.32 15.64
C ARG A 213 -23.99 8.09 14.74
N TYR A 214 -22.85 7.46 14.48
CA TYR A 214 -22.78 6.23 13.66
C TYR A 214 -23.49 5.04 14.32
N LYS A 215 -23.42 4.92 15.66
CA LYS A 215 -24.12 3.88 16.44
C LYS A 215 -25.63 4.16 16.57
N ALA A 216 -26.01 5.43 16.67
CA ALA A 216 -27.39 5.86 16.82
C ALA A 216 -28.16 5.97 15.49
N ALA A 217 -27.45 5.97 14.35
CA ALA A 217 -28.07 5.97 13.04
C ALA A 217 -28.90 4.69 12.84
N ASP A 218 -30.18 4.87 12.55
CA ASP A 218 -31.06 3.78 12.17
C ASP A 218 -30.61 3.20 10.83
N ARG A 219 -30.38 1.89 10.82
CA ARG A 219 -29.87 1.15 9.63
C ARG A 219 -30.92 0.23 9.04
N SER A 220 -32.14 0.26 9.57
CA SER A 220 -33.24 -0.55 9.06
C SER A 220 -33.52 -0.27 7.58
N ASP A 221 -33.35 0.98 7.14
CA ASP A 221 -33.52 1.42 5.75
C ASP A 221 -32.23 1.38 4.90
N MET A 222 -31.12 0.84 5.41
CA MET A 222 -29.88 0.78 4.63
C MET A 222 -29.96 -0.26 3.51
N SER A 223 -29.95 0.20 2.27
CA SER A 223 -29.83 -0.67 1.10
C SER A 223 -28.51 -1.46 1.15
N HIS A 224 -28.60 -2.79 1.12
CA HIS A 224 -27.41 -3.63 1.11
C HIS A 224 -26.68 -3.60 -0.22
N TYR A 225 -25.37 -3.83 -0.18
CA TYR A 225 -24.56 -3.97 -1.40
C TYR A 225 -25.06 -5.14 -2.26
N GLU A 226 -25.46 -4.83 -3.49
CA GLU A 226 -25.87 -5.82 -4.49
C GLU A 226 -24.78 -6.01 -5.53
N ALA A 227 -24.28 -7.25 -5.63
CA ALA A 227 -23.22 -7.58 -6.57
C ALA A 227 -23.65 -7.31 -8.04
N GLY A 228 -24.92 -7.48 -8.38
CA GLY A 228 -25.42 -7.30 -9.75
C GLY A 228 -25.36 -5.84 -10.24
N ARG A 229 -25.35 -4.86 -9.33
CA ARG A 229 -25.28 -3.43 -9.67
C ARG A 229 -23.84 -2.96 -9.91
N GLU A 230 -22.85 -3.68 -9.40
CA GLU A 230 -21.44 -3.33 -9.56
C GLU A 230 -20.92 -3.81 -10.92
N ILE A 231 -20.39 -2.86 -11.69
CA ILE A 231 -19.86 -3.09 -13.04
C ILE A 231 -18.37 -3.48 -12.98
N ARG A 232 -17.66 -3.14 -11.89
CA ARG A 232 -16.25 -3.51 -11.72
C ARG A 232 -16.07 -5.00 -11.51
N THR A 233 -14.91 -5.48 -11.96
CA THR A 233 -14.48 -6.86 -11.74
C THR A 233 -14.27 -7.12 -10.26
N LYS A 234 -15.01 -8.08 -9.71
CA LYS A 234 -14.88 -8.48 -8.31
C LYS A 234 -13.71 -9.46 -8.21
N GLY A 235 -12.69 -9.11 -7.44
CA GLY A 235 -11.48 -9.91 -7.31
C GLY A 235 -11.72 -11.30 -6.71
N VAL A 236 -10.66 -12.11 -6.65
CA VAL A 236 -10.70 -13.42 -5.99
C VAL A 236 -11.05 -13.25 -4.51
N GLY A 237 -11.99 -14.08 -4.02
CA GLY A 237 -12.49 -13.99 -2.64
C GLY A 237 -13.70 -13.07 -2.46
N PHE A 238 -14.28 -12.54 -3.56
CA PHE A 238 -15.59 -11.92 -3.48
C PHE A 238 -16.66 -12.92 -3.04
N TYR A 239 -17.47 -12.53 -2.05
CA TYR A 239 -18.60 -13.30 -1.54
C TYR A 239 -19.88 -12.45 -1.60
N GLN A 240 -20.91 -12.94 -2.27
CA GLN A 240 -22.20 -12.28 -2.36
C GLN A 240 -23.12 -12.80 -1.25
N PHE A 241 -23.60 -11.89 -0.41
CA PHE A 241 -24.60 -12.21 0.60
C PHE A 241 -26.00 -12.36 0.01
N SER A 242 -26.85 -13.14 0.68
CA SER A 242 -28.27 -13.25 0.33
C SER A 242 -28.99 -11.90 0.47
N LYS A 243 -30.07 -11.71 -0.30
CA LYS A 243 -30.94 -10.54 -0.14
C LYS A 243 -31.81 -10.66 1.12
N ASP A 244 -32.09 -11.88 1.55
CA ASP A 244 -32.81 -12.13 2.78
C ASP A 244 -31.91 -11.83 3.99
N GLU A 245 -32.42 -11.03 4.93
CA GLU A 245 -31.67 -10.55 6.09
C GLU A 245 -31.30 -11.70 7.03
N GLN A 246 -32.19 -12.68 7.17
CA GLN A 246 -31.94 -13.83 8.04
C GLN A 246 -30.81 -14.71 7.50
N GLU A 247 -30.86 -15.03 6.20
CA GLU A 247 -29.81 -15.80 5.54
C GLU A 247 -28.48 -15.03 5.50
N ARG A 248 -28.53 -13.71 5.25
CA ARG A 248 -27.35 -12.83 5.28
C ARG A 248 -26.69 -12.85 6.65
N GLN A 249 -27.46 -12.71 7.72
CA GLN A 249 -26.94 -12.75 9.08
C GLN A 249 -26.33 -14.13 9.39
N ALA A 250 -27.00 -15.21 8.99
CA ALA A 250 -26.45 -16.57 9.15
C ALA A 250 -25.13 -16.76 8.37
N GLN A 251 -25.02 -16.19 7.17
CA GLN A 251 -23.79 -16.19 6.36
C GLN A 251 -22.66 -15.39 7.05
N LEU A 252 -22.98 -14.23 7.60
CA LEU A 252 -22.04 -13.41 8.37
C LEU A 252 -21.54 -14.15 9.61
N ASP A 253 -22.44 -14.76 10.37
CA ASP A 253 -22.10 -15.54 11.56
C ASP A 253 -21.22 -16.74 11.22
N LYS A 254 -21.49 -17.40 10.09
CA LYS A 254 -20.65 -18.49 9.60
C LYS A 254 -19.23 -18.01 9.26
N LEU A 255 -19.09 -16.87 8.59
CA LEU A 255 -17.78 -16.28 8.28
C LEU A 255 -17.03 -15.85 9.55
N ASN A 256 -17.73 -15.28 10.53
CA ASN A 256 -17.15 -14.93 11.82
C ASN A 256 -16.67 -16.17 12.59
N ARG A 257 -17.44 -17.26 12.59
CA ARG A 257 -16.99 -18.54 13.17
C ARG A 257 -15.72 -19.04 12.50
N LEU A 258 -15.69 -19.11 11.17
CA LEU A 258 -14.49 -19.52 10.42
C LEU A 258 -13.28 -18.62 10.75
N ARG A 259 -13.50 -17.31 10.85
CA ARG A 259 -12.45 -16.38 11.27
C ARG A 259 -11.91 -16.75 12.66
N THR A 260 -12.77 -16.90 13.66
CA THR A 260 -12.35 -17.25 15.03
C THR A 260 -11.62 -18.59 15.08
N GLU A 261 -12.08 -19.60 14.32
CA GLU A 261 -11.40 -20.89 14.22
C GLU A 261 -10.00 -20.76 13.63
N THR A 262 -9.83 -19.98 12.57
CA THR A 262 -8.51 -19.74 11.96
C THR A 262 -7.57 -18.94 12.86
N GLU A 263 -8.09 -17.95 13.59
CA GLU A 263 -7.33 -17.18 14.57
C GLU A 263 -6.87 -18.07 15.72
N ASN A 264 -7.77 -18.91 16.25
CA ASN A 264 -7.45 -19.88 17.30
C ASN A 264 -6.41 -20.91 16.82
N ALA A 265 -6.54 -21.43 15.59
CA ALA A 265 -5.57 -22.34 15.01
C ALA A 265 -4.19 -21.69 14.82
N ARG A 266 -4.14 -20.43 14.39
CA ARG A 266 -2.87 -19.68 14.28
C ARG A 266 -2.23 -19.48 15.65
N ASN A 267 -3.02 -19.12 16.66
CA ASN A 267 -2.55 -18.92 18.03
C ASN A 267 -2.08 -20.24 18.67
N SER A 268 -2.76 -21.35 18.42
CA SER A 268 -2.35 -22.67 18.91
C SER A 268 -1.05 -23.13 18.25
N GLN A 269 -0.87 -22.89 16.94
CA GLN A 269 0.38 -23.20 16.25
C GLN A 269 1.54 -22.31 16.73
N ALA A 270 1.30 -21.01 16.93
CA ALA A 270 2.28 -20.09 17.47
C ALA A 270 2.71 -20.47 18.90
N SER A 271 1.76 -20.82 19.76
CA SER A 271 2.06 -21.27 21.13
C SER A 271 2.77 -22.62 21.16
N ALA A 272 2.40 -23.58 20.29
CA ALA A 272 3.11 -24.85 20.15
C ALA A 272 4.55 -24.67 19.65
N SER A 273 4.77 -23.76 18.69
CA SER A 273 6.10 -23.37 18.21
C SER A 273 6.94 -22.74 19.33
N SER A 274 6.35 -21.82 20.11
CA SER A 274 7.01 -21.19 21.26
C SER A 274 7.38 -22.23 22.34
N LYS A 275 6.45 -23.13 22.70
CA LYS A 275 6.72 -24.25 23.62
C LYS A 275 7.85 -25.14 23.10
N ARG A 276 7.86 -25.49 21.82
CA ARG A 276 8.95 -26.26 21.20
C ARG A 276 10.29 -25.54 21.31
N LYS A 277 10.32 -24.22 21.06
CA LYS A 277 11.53 -23.39 21.20
C LYS A 277 12.04 -23.35 22.65
N GLN A 278 11.14 -23.21 23.62
CA GLN A 278 11.48 -23.25 25.05
C GLN A 278 12.08 -24.62 25.44
N MET A 279 11.46 -25.73 25.02
CA MET A 279 11.98 -27.07 25.29
C MET A 279 13.35 -27.30 24.66
N LEU A 280 13.57 -26.81 23.43
CA LEU A 280 14.87 -26.84 22.77
C LEU A 280 15.92 -26.02 23.53
N ALA A 281 15.57 -24.82 24.00
CA ALA A 281 16.47 -23.98 24.80
C ALA A 281 16.85 -24.65 26.13
N GLN A 282 15.88 -25.20 26.86
CA GLN A 282 16.14 -25.94 28.10
C GLN A 282 17.02 -27.17 27.85
N ASN A 283 16.79 -27.91 26.77
CA ASN A 283 17.65 -29.03 26.40
C ASN A 283 19.07 -28.58 26.04
N ALA A 284 19.23 -27.45 25.33
CA ALA A 284 20.53 -26.87 25.03
C ALA A 284 21.27 -26.44 26.30
N GLU A 285 20.58 -25.85 27.28
CA GLU A 285 21.14 -25.49 28.58
C GLU A 285 21.58 -26.72 29.37
N LYS A 286 20.76 -27.77 29.44
CA LYS A 286 21.13 -29.04 30.08
C LYS A 286 22.39 -29.65 29.45
N ILE A 287 22.49 -29.63 28.12
CA ILE A 287 23.68 -30.09 27.40
C ILE A 287 24.89 -29.21 27.73
N ARG A 288 24.72 -27.89 27.78
CA ARG A 288 25.79 -26.94 28.14
C ARG A 288 26.27 -27.14 29.57
N ALA A 289 25.36 -27.31 30.52
CA ALA A 289 25.66 -27.58 31.93
C ALA A 289 26.40 -28.93 32.07
N ARG A 290 25.93 -29.99 31.39
CA ARG A 290 26.62 -31.30 31.39
C ARG A 290 28.03 -31.20 30.80
N LYS A 291 28.20 -30.46 29.69
CA LYS A 291 29.52 -30.19 29.10
C LYS A 291 30.42 -29.39 30.06
N ALA A 292 29.89 -28.39 30.75
CA ALA A 292 30.63 -27.61 31.74
C ALA A 292 31.06 -28.47 32.94
N ALA A 293 30.18 -29.32 33.46
CA ALA A 293 30.48 -30.24 34.55
C ALA A 293 31.56 -31.27 34.16
N LEU A 294 31.50 -31.80 32.93
CA LEU A 294 32.56 -32.68 32.39
C LEU A 294 33.91 -31.97 32.28
N LYS A 295 33.92 -30.70 31.81
CA LYS A 295 35.15 -29.89 31.78
C LYS A 295 35.69 -29.62 33.19
N ALA A 296 34.83 -29.28 34.15
CA ALA A 296 35.22 -29.04 35.53
C ALA A 296 35.80 -30.31 36.20
N LYS A 297 35.19 -31.48 35.97
CA LYS A 297 35.72 -32.77 36.45
C LYS A 297 37.08 -33.10 35.81
N LYS A 298 37.25 -32.82 34.52
CA LYS A 298 38.55 -32.97 33.84
C LYS A 298 39.62 -32.03 34.43
N HIS A 299 39.23 -30.82 34.83
CA HIS A 299 40.14 -29.85 35.46
C HIS A 299 40.42 -30.17 36.95
N HIS A 300 39.50 -30.83 37.66
CA HIS A 300 39.71 -31.24 39.06
C HIS A 300 40.58 -32.50 39.20
N GLN A 301 40.61 -33.37 38.18
CA GLN A 301 41.54 -34.52 38.14
C GLN A 301 42.98 -34.12 37.86
N LEU A 302 43.22 -32.90 37.35
CA LEU A 302 44.53 -32.26 37.38
C LEU A 302 44.71 -31.66 38.77
N LYS A 303 45.13 -32.47 39.75
CA LYS A 303 45.63 -31.97 41.04
C LYS A 303 46.71 -30.92 40.77
N PRO A 304 46.82 -29.83 41.57
CA PRO A 304 48.01 -29.01 41.54
C PRO A 304 49.21 -29.93 41.79
N GLU A 305 50.21 -29.84 40.92
CA GLU A 305 51.55 -30.38 41.16
C GLU A 305 51.89 -30.18 42.63
N GLN A 306 52.02 -31.28 43.36
CA GLN A 306 52.81 -31.26 44.58
C GLN A 306 54.18 -30.77 44.15
N GLN A 307 54.59 -29.61 44.67
CA GLN A 307 55.96 -29.13 44.53
C GLN A 307 56.87 -30.23 45.09
N ILE A 308 57.46 -31.01 44.20
CA ILE A 308 58.60 -31.85 44.52
C ILE A 308 59.70 -30.86 44.95
N PRO A 309 60.28 -30.98 46.15
CA PRO A 309 61.43 -30.16 46.52
C PRO A 309 62.54 -30.33 45.46
N THR A 310 62.75 -29.31 44.65
CA THR A 310 63.90 -29.15 43.77
C THR A 310 65.13 -28.84 44.64
N GLU A 311 65.67 -29.84 45.31
CA GLU A 311 67.02 -29.82 45.86
C GLU A 311 67.67 -31.20 45.72
N GLN A 312 68.02 -31.58 44.48
CA GLN A 312 69.23 -32.38 44.22
C GLN A 312 69.82 -31.87 42.90
N GLY A 313 71.00 -31.25 43.00
CA GLY A 313 71.80 -30.80 41.87
C GLY A 313 72.26 -31.95 40.97
N PRO A 314 72.98 -31.66 39.87
CA PRO A 314 73.45 -32.70 38.95
C PRO A 314 74.31 -33.71 39.71
N ALA A 315 73.93 -34.98 39.65
CA ALA A 315 74.65 -36.07 40.29
C ALA A 315 76.10 -36.12 39.74
N GLU A 316 77.06 -35.72 40.56
CA GLU A 316 78.48 -35.98 40.31
C GLU A 316 78.70 -37.49 40.36
N VAL A 317 79.04 -38.07 39.20
CA VAL A 317 79.47 -39.47 39.10
C VAL A 317 80.84 -39.57 39.73
N THR A 318 80.91 -39.96 41.00
CA THR A 318 82.18 -40.25 41.68
C THR A 318 82.62 -41.67 41.37
N GLU A 319 83.94 -41.91 41.37
CA GLU A 319 84.52 -43.24 41.09
C GLU A 319 83.98 -44.31 42.04
N ASP A 320 83.63 -43.93 43.26
CA ASP A 320 83.00 -44.80 44.26
C ASP A 320 81.62 -45.31 43.81
N SER A 321 80.81 -44.48 43.16
CA SER A 321 79.50 -44.90 42.63
C SER A 321 79.62 -45.93 41.50
N VAL A 322 80.68 -45.81 40.69
CA VAL A 322 80.98 -46.74 39.59
C VAL A 322 81.54 -48.05 40.13
N THR A 323 82.41 -47.99 41.14
CA THR A 323 82.97 -49.20 41.76
C THR A 323 81.89 -50.01 42.49
N ASP A 324 80.96 -49.37 43.19
CA ASP A 324 79.82 -50.04 43.83
C ASP A 324 78.90 -50.71 42.81
N PHE A 325 78.63 -50.04 41.68
CA PHE A 325 77.88 -50.63 40.58
C PHE A 325 78.58 -51.86 39.98
N LEU A 326 79.89 -51.77 39.74
CA LEU A 326 80.68 -52.90 39.21
C LEU A 326 80.79 -54.05 40.22
N LYS A 327 80.81 -53.75 41.53
CA LYS A 327 80.76 -54.77 42.60
C LYS A 327 79.40 -55.47 42.65
N ALA A 328 78.32 -54.73 42.48
CA ALA A 328 76.96 -55.29 42.39
C ALA A 328 76.81 -56.19 41.16
N MET A 329 77.33 -55.76 40.01
CA MET A 329 77.40 -56.55 38.78
C MET A 329 78.21 -57.84 38.96
N ARG A 330 79.38 -57.77 39.63
CA ARG A 330 80.21 -58.96 39.90
C ARG A 330 79.50 -59.98 40.80
N LYS A 331 78.73 -59.51 41.79
CA LYS A 331 77.95 -60.36 42.69
C LYS A 331 76.75 -61.04 42.02
N GLN A 332 76.35 -60.60 40.83
CA GLN A 332 75.31 -61.27 40.03
C GLN A 332 75.86 -62.32 39.06
N VAL A 333 77.18 -62.37 38.87
CA VAL A 333 77.84 -63.29 37.93
C VAL A 333 78.59 -64.42 38.65
N GLU A 334 78.93 -64.25 39.94
CA GLU A 334 79.26 -65.34 40.88
C GLU A 334 77.99 -65.94 41.49
#